data_AF-R7YLI6-F1
#
_entry.id   AF-R7YLI6-F1
#
_cell.length_a   1.000
_cell.length_b   1.000
_cell.length_c   1.000
_cell.angle_alpha   90.00
_cell.angle_beta   90.00
_cell.angle_gamma   90.00
#
_symmetry.space_group_name_H-M   'P 1'
#
loop_
_entity.id
_entity.type
_entity.pdbx_description
1 polymer ?
#
loop_
_entity_poly.entity_id
_entity_poly.type
_entity_poly.pdbx_seq_one_letter_code
_entity_poly.pdbx_strand_id
1 'polypeptide(L)'
;MALIDKVPGELKLHIGGLFTLRRKEALKEADVTHVLSVLRFTPDEKLFNSFRHMVVEVDDVEDENLLQHFPSTNKFIQDGLDGGGGVLVHW
;
A
#
# COMPACT_ATOMS: atom_id res chain seq x y z
N MET A 1 -20.34 -3.50 -2.83
CA MET A 1 -19.01 -3.91 -3.32
C MET A 1 -18.20 -2.66 -3.59
N ALA A 2 -17.51 -2.15 -2.58
CA ALA A 2 -16.53 -1.10 -2.80
C ALA A 2 -15.25 -1.78 -3.29
N LEU A 3 -15.09 -1.88 -4.60
CA LEU A 3 -13.90 -2.47 -5.22
C LEU A 3 -12.69 -1.59 -4.89
N ILE A 4 -11.69 -2.18 -4.25
CA ILE A 4 -10.31 -1.70 -4.34
C ILE A 4 -9.68 -2.41 -5.55
N ASP A 5 -8.79 -1.72 -6.27
CA ASP A 5 -8.25 -2.24 -7.51
C ASP A 5 -7.21 -3.33 -7.21
N LYS A 6 -7.57 -4.60 -7.49
CA LYS A 6 -6.66 -5.74 -7.36
C LYS A 6 -5.76 -5.80 -8.60
N VAL A 7 -4.46 -5.92 -8.38
CA VAL A 7 -3.50 -6.21 -9.45
C VAL A 7 -3.80 -7.61 -10.03
N PRO A 8 -3.86 -7.79 -11.35
CA PRO A 8 -4.12 -9.09 -11.96
C PRO A 8 -3.16 -10.18 -11.47
N GLY A 9 -3.71 -11.36 -11.17
CA GLY A 9 -2.96 -12.53 -10.71
C GLY A 9 -3.45 -13.09 -9.38
N GLU A 10 -2.66 -14.01 -8.84
CA GLU A 10 -2.99 -14.78 -7.62
C GLU A 10 -2.67 -14.01 -6.32
N LEU A 11 -1.83 -12.99 -6.39
CA LEU A 11 -1.41 -12.23 -5.22
C LEU A 11 -2.55 -11.36 -4.67
N LYS A 12 -2.59 -11.20 -3.34
CA LYS A 12 -3.45 -10.21 -2.66
C LYS A 12 -2.81 -8.81 -2.72
N LEU A 13 -2.50 -8.36 -3.93
CA LEU A 13 -1.87 -7.07 -4.18
C LEU A 13 -2.88 -6.09 -4.76
N HIS A 14 -2.95 -4.90 -4.18
CA HIS A 14 -3.91 -3.87 -4.53
C HIS A 14 -3.20 -2.54 -4.76
N ILE A 15 -3.79 -1.72 -5.63
CA ILE A 15 -3.34 -0.35 -5.90
C ILE A 15 -4.50 0.62 -5.70
N GLY A 16 -4.19 1.89 -5.43
CA GLY A 16 -5.20 2.96 -5.41
C GLY A 16 -4.61 4.29 -5.00
N GLY A 17 -5.42 5.35 -5.02
CA GLY A 17 -4.99 6.68 -4.56
C GLY A 17 -5.21 6.91 -3.05
N LEU A 18 -4.82 8.09 -2.58
CA LEU A 18 -4.91 8.58 -1.19
C LEU A 18 -6.21 8.25 -0.44
N PHE A 19 -7.36 8.27 -1.11
CA PHE A 19 -8.66 8.02 -0.48
C PHE A 19 -9.02 6.54 -0.32
N THR A 20 -8.22 5.62 -0.86
CA THR A 20 -8.45 4.17 -0.78
C THR A 20 -8.48 3.70 0.68
N LEU A 21 -7.65 4.30 1.53
CA LEU A 21 -7.59 4.00 2.97
C LEU A 21 -8.88 4.33 3.74
N ARG A 22 -9.77 5.15 3.18
CA ARG A 22 -11.07 5.43 3.79
C ARG A 22 -12.05 4.27 3.61
N ARG A 23 -11.78 3.33 2.70
CA ARG A 23 -12.63 2.17 2.40
C ARG A 23 -12.32 1.00 3.35
N LYS A 24 -12.46 1.22 4.66
CA LYS A 24 -12.07 0.25 5.70
C LYS A 24 -12.69 -1.14 5.52
N GLU A 25 -13.97 -1.19 5.13
CA GLU A 25 -14.68 -2.45 4.87
C GLU A 25 -14.09 -3.22 3.70
N ALA A 26 -13.80 -2.55 2.58
CA ALA A 26 -13.20 -3.16 1.41
C ALA A 26 -11.77 -3.67 1.67
N LEU A 27 -10.97 -2.89 2.41
CA LEU A 27 -9.62 -3.30 2.81
C LEU A 27 -9.66 -4.54 3.71
N LYS A 28 -10.65 -4.60 4.60
CA LYS A 28 -10.87 -5.77 5.44
C LYS A 28 -11.33 -6.99 4.64
N GLU A 29 -12.26 -6.84 3.70
CA GLU A 29 -12.71 -7.91 2.80
C GLU A 29 -11.58 -8.46 1.91
N ALA A 30 -10.61 -7.62 1.57
CA ALA A 30 -9.44 -7.98 0.79
C ALA A 30 -8.26 -8.52 1.63
N ASP A 31 -8.47 -8.73 2.94
CA ASP A 31 -7.43 -9.13 3.90
C ASP A 31 -6.18 -8.21 3.88
N VAL A 32 -6.33 -6.92 3.58
CA VAL A 32 -5.19 -6.00 3.55
C VAL A 32 -4.63 -5.85 4.98
N THR A 33 -3.35 -6.14 5.12
CA THR A 33 -2.60 -6.05 6.39
C THR A 33 -1.43 -5.09 6.32
N HIS A 34 -0.92 -4.85 5.11
CA HIS A 34 0.23 -4.00 4.84
C HIS A 34 -0.16 -2.87 3.90
N VAL A 35 0.30 -1.66 4.21
CA VAL A 35 0.09 -0.46 3.39
C VAL A 35 1.46 0.13 3.05
N LEU A 36 1.72 0.33 1.76
CA LEU A 36 2.88 1.03 1.24
C LEU A 36 2.43 2.36 0.63
N SER A 37 2.80 3.45 1.28
CA SER A 37 2.60 4.83 0.81
C SER A 37 3.79 5.26 -0.05
N VAL A 38 3.55 5.67 -1.29
CA VAL A 38 4.57 6.25 -2.20
C VAL A 38 4.15 7.67 -2.55
N LEU A 39 4.21 8.55 -1.54
CA LEU A 39 3.83 9.95 -1.61
C LEU A 39 4.41 10.68 -0.40
N ARG A 40 4.66 11.99 -0.53
CA ARG A 40 5.00 12.85 0.61
C ARG A 40 3.73 13.32 1.31
N PHE A 41 3.51 12.88 2.56
CA PHE A 41 2.34 13.26 3.35
C PHE A 41 2.55 13.00 4.85
N THR A 42 1.68 13.58 5.69
CA THR A 42 1.59 13.22 7.11
C THR A 42 0.50 12.16 7.30
N PRO A 43 0.83 10.94 7.75
CA PRO A 43 -0.16 9.89 7.98
C PRO A 43 -1.16 10.25 9.09
N ASP A 44 -2.45 9.99 8.84
CA ASP A 44 -3.48 10.03 9.89
C ASP A 44 -3.41 8.72 10.70
N GLU A 45 -2.87 8.78 11.92
CA GLU A 45 -2.72 7.61 12.79
C GLU A 45 -3.99 6.75 12.91
N LYS A 46 -5.20 7.34 12.88
CA LYS A 46 -6.46 6.60 12.99
C LYS A 46 -6.82 5.80 11.74
N LEU A 47 -6.26 6.16 10.59
CA LEU A 47 -6.41 5.42 9.34
C LEU A 47 -5.39 4.29 9.24
N PHE A 48 -4.17 4.50 9.75
CA PHE A 48 -3.06 3.56 9.57
C PHE A 48 -2.87 2.56 10.73
N ASN A 49 -3.43 2.82 11.92
CA ASN A 49 -3.17 2.00 13.12
C ASN A 49 -3.46 0.49 13.00
N SER A 50 -4.28 0.09 12.03
CA SER A 50 -4.69 -1.31 11.82
C SER A 50 -3.79 -2.04 10.81
N PHE A 51 -2.80 -1.35 10.26
CA PHE A 51 -1.93 -1.87 9.21
C PHE A 51 -0.47 -1.75 9.60
N ARG A 52 0.35 -2.68 9.10
CA ARG A 52 1.79 -2.43 9.02
C ARG A 52 2.02 -1.42 7.90
N HIS A 53 2.71 -0.33 8.18
CA HIS A 53 2.83 0.79 7.27
C HIS A 53 4.29 1.10 6.93
N MET A 54 4.56 1.32 5.65
CA MET A 54 5.82 1.86 5.13
C MET A 54 5.52 3.10 4.29
N VAL A 55 6.33 4.15 4.45
CA VAL A 55 6.27 5.38 3.65
C VAL A 55 7.56 5.53 2.86
N VAL A 56 7.42 5.82 1.57
CA VAL A 56 8.47 6.30 0.68
C VAL A 56 8.09 7.74 0.31
N GLU A 57 8.82 8.70 0.87
CA GLU A 57 8.54 10.14 0.73
C GLU A 57 9.13 10.70 -0.58
N VAL A 58 8.37 10.54 -1.66
CA VAL A 58 8.74 11.00 -3.01
C VAL A 58 7.63 11.87 -3.60
N ASP A 59 8.00 12.78 -4.49
CA ASP A 59 7.06 13.56 -5.30
C ASP A 59 6.80 12.86 -6.65
N ASP A 60 5.66 13.17 -7.30
CA ASP A 60 5.37 12.66 -8.65
C ASP A 60 6.04 13.55 -9.71
N VAL A 61 7.37 13.48 -9.76
CA VAL A 61 8.21 14.22 -10.71
C VAL A 61 9.25 13.30 -11.34
N GLU A 62 9.68 13.65 -12.55
CA GLU A 62 10.59 12.80 -13.36
C GLU A 62 11.98 12.61 -12.75
N ASP A 63 12.44 13.55 -11.91
CA ASP A 63 13.76 13.53 -11.27
C ASP A 63 13.82 12.68 -9.99
N GLU A 64 12.70 12.14 -9.51
CA GLU A 64 12.66 11.32 -8.30
C GLU A 64 13.25 9.93 -8.56
N ASN A 65 14.27 9.56 -7.77
CA ASN A 65 14.95 8.29 -7.91
C ASN A 65 14.17 7.18 -7.19
N LEU A 66 13.13 6.65 -7.83
CA LEU A 66 12.33 5.53 -7.31
C LEU A 66 13.10 4.21 -7.25
N LEU A 67 14.08 4.01 -8.13
CA LEU A 67 14.82 2.76 -8.25
C LEU A 67 15.56 2.39 -6.95
N GLN A 68 16.06 3.39 -6.22
CA GLN A 68 16.75 3.17 -4.94
C GLN A 68 15.84 2.54 -3.87
N HIS A 69 14.52 2.72 -3.99
CA HIS A 69 13.54 2.22 -3.03
C HIS A 69 13.04 0.81 -3.35
N PHE A 70 13.25 0.32 -4.57
CA PHE A 70 12.74 -1.00 -5.00
C PHE A 70 13.16 -2.15 -4.09
N PRO A 71 14.41 -2.25 -3.61
CA PRO A 71 14.78 -3.35 -2.71
C PRO A 71 13.97 -3.36 -1.41
N SER A 72 13.73 -2.19 -0.79
CA SER A 72 13.01 -2.10 0.47
C SER A 72 11.50 -2.24 0.28
N THR A 73 10.92 -1.65 -0.77
CA THR A 73 9.49 -1.77 -1.07
C THR A 73 9.13 -3.19 -1.51
N ASN A 74 9.92 -3.83 -2.36
CA ASN A 74 9.69 -5.22 -2.77
C ASN A 74 9.76 -6.16 -1.58
N LYS A 75 10.72 -5.97 -0.66
CA LYS A 75 10.80 -6.74 0.58
C LYS A 75 9.56 -6.54 1.45
N PHE A 76 9.12 -5.29 1.63
CA PHE A 76 7.91 -4.99 2.42
C PHE A 76 6.65 -5.64 1.82
N ILE A 77 6.51 -5.60 0.50
CA ILE A 77 5.41 -6.26 -0.22
C ILE A 77 5.49 -7.78 -0.01
N GLN A 78 6.68 -8.37 -0.19
CA GLN A 78 6.88 -9.81 -0.01
C GLN A 78 6.58 -10.27 1.42
N ASP A 79 7.06 -9.55 2.43
CA ASP A 79 6.79 -9.85 3.85
C ASP A 79 5.28 -9.86 4.15
N GLY A 80 4.51 -8.95 3.54
CA GLY A 80 3.06 -8.90 3.71
C GLY A 80 2.33 -10.07 3.05
N LEU A 81 2.78 -10.46 1.87
CA LEU A 81 2.24 -11.60 1.12
C LEU A 81 2.59 -12.95 1.80
N ASP A 82 3.84 -13.13 2.21
CA ASP A 82 4.33 -14.34 2.90
C ASP A 82 3.65 -14.53 4.27
N GLY A 83 3.23 -13.43 4.90
CA GLY A 83 2.40 -13.43 6.11
C GLY A 83 0.94 -13.85 5.89
N GLY A 84 0.53 -14.16 4.65
CA GLY A 84 -0.84 -14.55 4.29
C GLY A 84 -1.83 -13.38 4.12
N GLY A 85 -1.35 -12.15 4.28
CA GLY A 85 -2.13 -10.93 4.14
C GLY A 85 -2.06 -10.30 2.75
N GLY A 86 -2.89 -9.29 2.55
CA GLY A 86 -2.86 -8.43 1.38
C GLY A 86 -2.04 -7.16 1.59
N VAL A 87 -1.55 -6.61 0.48
CA VAL A 87 -0.77 -5.37 0.43
C VAL A 87 -1.50 -4.34 -0.43
N LEU A 88 -1.69 -3.14 0.11
CA LEU A 88 -2.12 -1.97 -0.66
C LEU A 88 -0.91 -1.07 -0.94
N VAL A 89 -0.66 -0.77 -2.21
CA VAL A 89 0.26 0.29 -2.62
C VAL A 89 -0.56 1.51 -3.04
N HIS A 90 -0.28 2.69 -2.49
CA HIS A 90 -1.02 3.91 -2.82
C HIS A 90 -0.14 5.16 -2.90
N TRP A 91 -0.65 6.16 -3.61
CA TRP A 91 -0.04 7.46 -3.89
C TRP A 91 -1.04 8.60 -3.69
#